data_AF-A0A662JCY7-F1
#
_entry.id   AF-A0A662JCY7-F1
#
_cell.length_a   1.000
_cell.length_b   1.000
_cell.length_c   1.000
_cell.angle_alpha   90.00
_cell.angle_beta   90.00
_cell.angle_gamma   90.00
#
_symmetry.space_group_name_H-M   'P 1'
#
loop_
_entity.id
_entity.type
_entity.pdbx_description
1 polymer ?
#
loop_
_entity_poly.entity_id
_entity_poly.type
_entity_poly.pdbx_seq_one_letter_code
_entity_poly.pdbx_strand_id
1 'polypeptide(L)'
;MINLLGVVARLTMDGKRYALITALGRDRPGLIAGLTTAVAEVGGNIEDLDEVVMRGVFVMNMLVSLEGSTSLDELRSHVVKRGEELGLKVEVYDPQEQGWMQ
;
A
#
# COMPACT_ATOMS: atom_id res chain seq x y z
N MET A 1 -3.26 -24.81 1.15
CA MET A 1 -4.19 -24.02 1.97
C MET A 1 -3.37 -23.31 3.03
N ILE A 2 -3.17 -22.01 2.92
CA ILE A 2 -2.50 -21.22 3.98
C ILE A 2 -3.60 -20.48 4.72
N ASN A 3 -3.69 -20.74 6.02
CA ASN A 3 -4.66 -20.17 6.94
C ASN A 3 -4.13 -18.81 7.42
N LEU A 4 -4.85 -17.72 7.14
CA LEU A 4 -4.46 -16.33 7.46
C LEU A 4 -5.30 -15.73 8.61
N LEU A 5 -5.91 -16.57 9.44
CA LEU A 5 -6.79 -16.19 10.56
C LEU A 5 -6.07 -15.56 11.78
N GLY A 6 -4.97 -14.84 11.55
CA GLY A 6 -4.00 -14.49 12.58
C GLY A 6 -3.47 -13.05 12.58
N VAL A 7 -4.22 -12.06 12.09
CA VAL A 7 -3.91 -10.65 12.40
C VAL A 7 -5.19 -9.95 12.87
N VAL A 8 -5.62 -10.32 14.08
CA VAL A 8 -6.63 -9.56 14.83
C VAL A 8 -5.91 -8.34 15.43
N ALA A 9 -5.62 -7.34 14.60
CA ALA A 9 -5.25 -6.02 15.08
C ALA A 9 -6.54 -5.22 15.27
N ARG A 10 -6.97 -5.12 16.53
CA ARG A 10 -8.04 -4.25 16.97
C ARG A 10 -7.60 -2.81 16.77
N LEU A 11 -7.90 -2.20 15.63
CA LEU A 11 -7.66 -0.78 15.38
C LEU A 11 -8.90 -0.01 15.83
N THR A 12 -8.78 0.62 16.99
CA THR A 12 -9.68 1.72 17.36
C THR A 12 -9.42 2.85 16.36
N MET A 13 -10.45 3.24 15.61
CA MET A 13 -10.37 4.21 14.52
C MET A 13 -10.15 5.62 15.08
N ASP A 14 -8.90 6.05 15.16
CA ASP A 14 -8.46 7.38 15.62
C ASP A 14 -8.72 8.49 14.56
N GLY A 15 -9.83 8.39 13.81
CA GLY A 15 -10.13 9.30 12.70
C GLY A 15 -9.24 9.14 11.45
N LYS A 16 -8.37 8.11 11.41
CA LYS A 16 -7.50 7.80 10.28
C LYS A 16 -8.25 7.11 9.14
N ARG A 17 -7.94 7.46 7.90
CA ARG A 17 -8.36 6.68 6.72
C ARG A 17 -7.26 5.72 6.31
N TYR A 18 -7.62 4.56 5.81
CA TYR A 18 -6.66 3.55 5.38
C TYR A 18 -6.72 3.33 3.87
N ALA A 19 -5.59 2.99 3.29
CA ALA A 19 -5.43 2.55 1.91
C ALA A 19 -4.61 1.27 1.88
N LEU A 20 -5.07 0.26 1.14
CA LEU A 20 -4.24 -0.89 0.80
C LEU A 20 -3.65 -0.66 -0.60
N ILE A 21 -2.33 -0.67 -0.69
CA ILE A 21 -1.59 -0.50 -1.94
C ILE A 21 -0.97 -1.84 -2.28
N THR A 22 -1.20 -2.31 -3.50
CA THR A 22 -0.59 -3.54 -4.04
C THR A 22 0.21 -3.19 -5.28
N ALA A 23 1.48 -3.62 -5.34
CA ALA A 23 2.39 -3.39 -6.44
C ALA A 23 2.95 -4.69 -6.99
N LEU A 24 2.96 -4.85 -8.32
CA LEU A 24 3.47 -6.03 -9.01
C LEU A 24 4.41 -5.63 -10.15
N GLY A 25 5.54 -6.32 -10.31
CA GLY A 25 6.40 -6.14 -11.47
C GLY A 25 7.65 -6.99 -11.46
N ARG A 26 8.63 -6.64 -12.29
CA ARG A 26 9.91 -7.34 -12.33
C ARG A 26 10.82 -6.82 -11.24
N ASP A 27 11.41 -7.71 -10.45
CA ASP A 27 12.32 -7.36 -9.37
C ASP A 27 13.57 -6.62 -9.88
N ARG A 28 13.91 -5.53 -9.19
CA ARG A 28 15.11 -4.71 -9.41
C ARG A 28 15.40 -3.81 -8.20
N PRO A 29 16.63 -3.33 -8.02
CA PRO A 29 16.95 -2.39 -6.95
C PRO A 29 16.12 -1.10 -7.03
N GLY A 30 15.69 -0.61 -5.87
CA GLY A 30 15.02 0.70 -5.72
C GLY A 30 13.50 0.69 -5.78
N LEU A 31 12.84 -0.46 -5.96
CA LEU A 31 11.37 -0.54 -6.02
C LEU A 31 10.71 -0.14 -4.69
N ILE A 32 11.15 -0.74 -3.57
CA ILE A 32 10.65 -0.43 -2.22
C ILE A 32 10.85 1.06 -1.94
N ALA A 33 12.10 1.52 -1.99
CA ALA A 33 12.44 2.91 -1.72
C ALA A 33 11.64 3.88 -2.60
N GLY A 34 11.46 3.56 -3.89
CA GLY A 34 10.70 4.39 -4.81
C GLY A 34 9.22 4.51 -4.45
N LEU A 35 8.58 3.41 -4.04
CA LEU A 35 7.16 3.40 -3.65
C LEU A 35 6.94 3.97 -2.25
N THR A 36 7.76 3.61 -1.26
CA THR A 36 7.63 4.14 0.10
C THR A 36 7.89 5.65 0.13
N THR A 37 8.80 6.15 -0.71
CA THR A 37 9.01 7.60 -0.88
C THR A 37 7.76 8.28 -1.43
N ALA A 38 7.10 7.72 -2.44
CA ALA A 38 5.86 8.31 -2.95
C ALA A 38 4.75 8.36 -1.90
N VAL A 39 4.62 7.33 -1.05
CA VAL A 39 3.69 7.37 0.08
C VAL A 39 4.04 8.51 1.05
N ALA A 40 5.32 8.65 1.40
CA ALA A 40 5.77 9.68 2.33
C ALA A 40 5.61 11.11 1.77
N GLU A 41 5.80 11.31 0.46
CA GLU A 41 5.68 12.61 -0.22
C GLU A 41 4.27 13.22 -0.11
N VAL A 42 3.24 12.37 -0.02
CA VAL A 42 1.85 12.81 0.21
C VAL A 42 1.43 12.79 1.68
N GLY A 43 2.38 12.55 2.59
CA GLY A 43 2.15 12.51 4.03
C GLY A 43 1.46 11.24 4.53
N GLY A 44 1.46 10.16 3.75
CA GLY A 44 0.96 8.86 4.21
C GLY A 44 1.91 8.18 5.19
N ASN A 45 1.36 7.48 6.18
CA ASN A 45 2.11 6.64 7.11
C ASN A 45 1.95 5.17 6.73
N ILE A 46 3.05 4.42 6.64
CA ILE A 46 3.01 2.97 6.37
C ILE A 46 2.82 2.25 7.70
N GLU A 47 1.66 1.63 7.89
CA GLU A 47 1.28 0.92 9.11
C GLU A 47 1.72 -0.55 9.06
N ASP A 48 1.65 -1.15 7.87
CA ASP A 48 2.12 -2.51 7.62
C ASP A 48 2.64 -2.64 6.18
N LEU A 49 3.60 -3.53 5.98
CA LEU A 49 4.21 -3.80 4.69
C LEU A 49 4.68 -5.24 4.60
N ASP A 50 4.29 -5.93 3.53
CA ASP A 50 4.85 -7.22 3.15
C ASP A 50 5.30 -7.21 1.69
N GLU A 51 6.30 -8.04 1.40
CA GLU A 51 6.76 -8.27 0.04
C GLU A 51 7.16 -9.71 -0.17
N VAL A 52 7.07 -10.15 -1.42
CA VAL A 52 7.57 -11.45 -1.85
C VAL A 52 8.16 -11.35 -3.25
N VAL A 53 9.32 -11.98 -3.44
CA VAL A 53 9.94 -12.16 -4.76
C VAL A 53 9.83 -13.62 -5.17
N MET A 54 9.07 -13.89 -6.23
CA MET A 54 8.84 -15.23 -6.77
C MET A 54 9.37 -15.33 -8.19
N ARG A 55 10.47 -16.05 -8.38
CA ARG A 55 11.07 -16.27 -9.72
C ARG A 55 11.32 -14.95 -10.48
N GLY A 56 11.73 -13.90 -9.77
CA GLY A 56 11.98 -12.56 -10.32
C GLY A 56 10.75 -11.68 -10.48
N VAL A 57 9.58 -12.15 -10.05
CA VAL A 57 8.36 -11.32 -9.92
C VAL A 57 8.31 -10.75 -8.52
N PHE A 58 8.32 -9.42 -8.44
CA PHE A 58 8.14 -8.64 -7.22
C PHE A 58 6.65 -8.42 -6.97
N VAL A 59 6.19 -8.72 -5.76
CA VAL A 59 4.86 -8.38 -5.27
C VAL A 59 5.02 -7.73 -3.91
N MET A 60 4.39 -6.58 -3.70
CA MET A 60 4.42 -5.88 -2.42
C MET A 60 3.03 -5.37 -2.07
N ASN A 61 2.68 -5.48 -0.80
CA ASN A 61 1.47 -4.90 -0.21
C ASN A 61 1.87 -3.90 0.88
N MET A 62 1.16 -2.79 0.95
CA MET A 62 1.32 -1.78 1.99
C MET A 62 -0.04 -1.37 2.51
N LEU A 63 -0.22 -1.44 3.83
CA LEU A 63 -1.33 -0.78 4.51
C LEU A 63 -0.84 0.61 4.93
N VAL A 64 -1.49 1.64 4.39
CA VAL A 64 -1.13 3.03 4.63
C VAL A 64 -2.27 3.71 5.36
N SER A 65 -1.95 4.47 6.41
CA SER A 65 -2.90 5.41 7.02
C SER A 65 -2.65 6.82 6.49
N LEU A 66 -3.75 7.56 6.35
CA LEU A 66 -3.79 8.96 5.94
C LEU A 66 -4.37 9.77 7.11
N GLU A 67 -3.61 10.78 7.52
CA GLU A 67 -3.99 11.76 8.53
C GLU A 67 -4.11 13.16 7.90
N GLY A 68 -5.01 13.99 8.44
CA GLY A 68 -5.17 15.37 7.97
C GLY A 68 -5.94 15.48 6.66
N SER A 69 -5.43 16.30 5.71
CA SER A 69 -6.14 16.70 4.50
C SER A 69 -5.82 15.88 3.25
N THR A 70 -4.85 14.97 3.30
CA THR A 70 -4.49 14.13 2.14
C THR A 70 -5.66 13.25 1.76
N SER A 71 -6.09 13.36 0.51
CA SER A 71 -7.18 12.53 -0.01
C SER A 71 -6.66 11.17 -0.49
N LEU A 72 -7.51 10.14 -0.43
CA LEU A 72 -7.19 8.83 -1.00
C LEU A 72 -6.88 8.92 -2.50
N ASP A 73 -7.56 9.82 -3.23
CA ASP A 73 -7.36 10.03 -4.65
C ASP A 73 -5.97 10.62 -4.95
N GLU A 74 -5.50 11.56 -4.12
CA GLU A 74 -4.16 12.13 -4.23
C GLU A 74 -3.07 11.06 -4.00
N LEU A 75 -3.21 10.27 -2.94
CA LEU A 75 -2.33 9.11 -2.69
C LEU A 75 -2.34 8.15 -3.89
N ARG A 76 -3.55 7.78 -4.37
CA ARG A 76 -3.73 6.86 -5.49
C ARG A 76 -3.03 7.38 -6.73
N SER A 77 -3.32 8.61 -7.16
CA SER A 77 -2.72 9.20 -8.36
C SER A 77 -1.20 9.26 -8.27
N HIS A 78 -0.65 9.65 -7.12
CA HIS A 78 0.79 9.80 -6.94
C HIS A 78 1.51 8.45 -6.93
N VAL A 79 1.03 7.49 -6.15
CA VAL A 79 1.67 6.18 -6.02
C VAL A 79 1.51 5.32 -7.27
N VAL A 80 0.37 5.41 -7.98
CA VAL A 80 0.18 4.73 -9.28
C VAL A 80 1.16 5.29 -10.31
N LYS A 81 1.26 6.61 -10.45
CA LYS A 81 2.22 7.25 -11.37
C LYS A 81 3.65 6.84 -11.06
N ARG A 82 4.04 6.85 -9.77
CA ARG A 82 5.38 6.41 -9.36
C ARG A 82 5.61 4.93 -9.67
N GLY A 83 4.60 4.09 -9.47
CA GLY A 83 4.62 2.69 -9.84
C GLY A 83 4.93 2.47 -11.31
N GLU A 84 4.24 3.20 -12.19
CA GLU A 84 4.46 3.14 -13.65
C GLU A 84 5.90 3.51 -14.04
N GLU A 85 6.44 4.59 -13.47
CA GLU A 85 7.86 5.00 -13.65
C GLU A 85 8.85 3.91 -13.18
N LEU A 86 8.45 3.14 -12.17
CA LEU A 86 9.22 2.02 -11.63
C LEU A 86 9.01 0.72 -12.43
N GLY A 87 8.10 0.69 -13.40
CA GLY A 87 7.76 -0.52 -14.16
C GLY A 87 6.90 -1.50 -13.36
N LEU A 88 6.14 -0.98 -12.39
CA LEU A 88 5.21 -1.73 -11.55
C LEU A 88 3.77 -1.43 -11.95
N LYS A 89 2.92 -2.45 -11.97
CA LYS A 89 1.47 -2.28 -11.91
C LYS A 89 1.09 -2.03 -10.45
N VAL A 90 0.43 -0.92 -10.18
CA VAL A 90 0.00 -0.53 -8.83
C VAL A 90 -1.51 -0.40 -8.78
N GLU A 91 -2.10 -0.96 -7.73
CA GLU A 91 -3.51 -0.83 -7.42
C GLU A 91 -3.66 -0.31 -5.98
N VAL A 92 -4.68 0.52 -5.76
CA VAL A 92 -4.98 1.10 -4.45
C VAL A 92 -6.44 0.78 -4.13
N TYR A 93 -6.70 0.40 -2.89
CA TYR A 93 -8.02 0.03 -2.40
C TYR A 93 -8.33 0.82 -1.14
N ASP A 94 -9.59 1.23 -0.98
CA ASP A 94 -10.11 1.69 0.31
C ASP A 94 -10.64 0.46 1.07
N PRO A 95 -9.95 -0.02 2.13
CA PRO A 95 -10.38 -1.23 2.83
C PRO A 95 -11.74 -1.08 3.53
N GLN A 96 -12.18 0.14 3.83
CA GLN A 96 -13.48 0.42 4.45
C GLN A 96 -14.60 0.26 3.44
N GLU A 97 -14.46 0.80 2.22
CA GLU A 97 -15.43 0.60 1.13
C GLU A 97 -15.55 -0.87 0.73
N GLN A 98 -14.45 -1.63 0.85
CA GLN A 98 -14.45 -3.08 0.58
C GLN A 98 -14.99 -3.94 1.74
N GLY A 99 -15.20 -3.36 2.93
CA GLY A 99 -15.66 -4.07 4.13
C GLY A 99 -14.63 -5.01 4.76
N TRP A 100 -13.34 -4.84 4.44
CA TRP A 100 -12.23 -5.64 5.02
C TRP A 100 -11.80 -5.15 6.40
N MET A 101 -12.06 -3.87 6.69
CA MET A 101 -11.81 -3.24 7.98
C MET A 101 -13.14 -2.71 8.52
N GLN A 102 -13.63 -3.32 9.61
CA GLN A 102 -14.81 -2.91 10.38
C GLN A 102 -14.45 -2.64 11.83
#